data_AF-A0A3D4GRP4-F1
#
_entry.id   AF-A0A3D4GRP4-F1
#
_cell.length_a   1.000
_cell.length_b   1.000
_cell.length_c   1.000
_cell.angle_alpha   90.00
_cell.angle_beta   90.00
_cell.angle_gamma   90.00
#
_symmetry.space_group_name_H-M   'P 1'
#
loop_
_entity.id
_entity.type
_entity.pdbx_description
1 polymer ?
#
loop_
_entity_poly.entity_id
_entity_poly.type
_entity_poly.pdbx_seq_one_letter_code
_entity_poly.pdbx_strand_id
1 'polypeptide(L)'
;MARYFTPSDRPIQRPFSEDKSSYVTAAHDGYDPNQDPDSLSQKPVYFTKVLHRKVYGSGGISPDVTLKVDSLNTFERRLSKRLFFEFASRHAAEFTRNYPEFESYLEAYKPGRKAISMFKDYLKEKELTFTDREYKSGAELIWKEMKRHFAQIRWGSRAAGQVHVSQDSEVQRSLALFSRAEKLLADRTYIFNRGQTHLPDPTGQVR
;
A
#
# COMPACT_ATOMS: atom_id res chain seq x y z
N MET A 1 -1.43 -4.43 36.03
CA MET A 1 -1.47 -4.59 34.56
C MET A 1 -0.45 -3.62 33.95
N ALA A 2 0.40 -4.09 33.04
CA ALA A 2 1.36 -3.24 32.34
C ALA A 2 0.64 -2.36 31.30
N ARG A 3 1.09 -1.11 31.14
CA ARG A 3 0.59 -0.15 30.14
C ARG A 3 1.70 0.21 29.17
N TYR A 4 1.33 0.39 27.90
CA TYR A 4 2.28 0.73 26.83
C TYR A 4 2.27 2.22 26.52
N PHE A 5 3.47 2.81 26.52
CA PHE A 5 3.71 4.23 26.28
C PHE A 5 4.79 4.43 25.22
N THR A 6 4.69 5.54 24.47
CA THR A 6 5.82 6.02 23.66
C THR A 6 6.88 6.69 24.54
N PRO A 7 8.08 7.00 24.02
CA PRO A 7 9.08 7.74 24.77
C PRO A 7 8.61 9.09 25.32
N SER A 8 7.57 9.73 24.78
CA SER A 8 7.01 10.99 25.29
C SER A 8 5.92 10.78 26.37
N ASP A 9 5.92 9.63 27.04
CA ASP A 9 4.92 9.21 28.05
C ASP A 9 3.47 9.21 27.53
N ARG A 10 3.30 9.22 26.20
CA ARG A 10 1.99 9.15 25.55
C ARG A 10 1.46 7.72 25.60
N PRO A 11 0.27 7.46 26.17
CA PRO A 11 -0.36 6.14 26.17
C PRO A 11 -0.83 5.78 24.76
N ILE A 12 -0.44 4.58 24.30
CA ILE A 12 -0.80 4.07 22.96
C ILE A 12 -1.74 2.87 23.02
N GLN A 13 -1.86 2.26 24.20
CA GLN A 13 -2.74 1.14 24.40
C GLN A 13 -4.21 1.58 24.28
N ARG A 14 -4.97 0.89 23.43
CA ARG A 14 -6.42 1.07 23.35
C ARG A 14 -7.08 0.55 24.63
N PRO A 15 -8.17 1.19 25.11
CA PRO A 15 -8.93 0.68 26.25
C PRO A 15 -9.35 -0.77 26.01
N PHE A 16 -9.14 -1.64 27.00
CA PHE A 16 -9.65 -3.00 26.92
C PHE A 16 -11.17 -2.98 26.92
N SER A 17 -11.79 -3.70 25.99
CA SER A 17 -13.21 -4.04 26.08
C SER A 17 -13.40 -5.21 27.02
N GLU A 18 -14.58 -5.29 27.65
CA GLU A 18 -14.95 -6.43 28.50
C GLU A 18 -14.97 -7.74 27.69
N ASP A 19 -15.42 -7.65 26.44
CA ASP A 19 -15.33 -8.73 25.48
C ASP A 19 -13.99 -8.71 24.73
N LYS A 20 -13.19 -9.75 24.90
CA LYS A 20 -11.90 -9.89 24.19
C LYS A 20 -12.07 -9.97 22.68
N SER A 21 -13.18 -10.51 22.18
CA SER A 21 -13.38 -10.72 20.75
C SER A 21 -13.55 -9.38 20.01
N SER A 22 -14.27 -8.44 20.60
CA SER A 22 -14.40 -7.07 20.08
C SER A 22 -13.09 -6.31 20.09
N TYR A 23 -12.23 -6.49 21.12
CA TYR A 23 -10.90 -5.85 21.15
C TYR A 23 -10.01 -6.30 19.98
N VAL A 24 -10.04 -7.61 19.67
CA VAL A 24 -9.27 -8.19 18.57
C VAL A 24 -9.88 -7.78 17.23
N THR A 25 -11.20 -7.83 17.08
CA THR A 25 -11.89 -7.45 15.84
C THR A 25 -11.63 -5.99 15.47
N ALA A 26 -11.70 -5.09 16.45
CA ALA A 26 -11.35 -3.67 16.25
C ALA A 26 -9.86 -3.45 15.93
N ALA A 27 -8.98 -4.43 16.15
CA ALA A 27 -7.59 -4.34 15.67
C ALA A 27 -7.46 -4.54 14.15
N HIS A 28 -8.46 -5.19 13.54
CA HIS A 28 -8.41 -5.67 12.16
C HIS A 28 -9.36 -4.93 11.22
N ASP A 29 -10.23 -4.07 11.72
CA ASP A 29 -11.18 -3.30 10.91
C ASP A 29 -10.53 -2.13 10.14
N GLY A 30 -9.26 -1.82 10.44
CA GLY A 30 -8.51 -0.74 9.79
C GLY A 30 -9.02 0.66 10.14
N TYR A 31 -9.92 0.78 11.12
CA TYR A 31 -10.46 2.05 11.56
C TYR A 31 -9.48 2.73 12.52
N ASP A 32 -9.08 3.94 12.17
CA ASP A 32 -8.29 4.80 13.05
C ASP A 32 -9.22 5.83 13.72
N PRO A 33 -9.47 5.71 15.03
CA PRO A 33 -10.36 6.64 15.75
C PRO A 33 -9.81 8.07 15.80
N ASN A 34 -8.59 8.33 15.34
CA ASN A 34 -8.04 9.68 15.19
C ASN A 34 -8.34 10.32 13.83
N GLN A 35 -8.91 9.57 12.87
CA GLN A 35 -9.35 10.13 11.57
C GLN A 35 -10.71 10.84 11.67
N ASP A 36 -11.49 10.58 12.72
CA ASP A 36 -12.81 11.18 12.90
C ASP A 36 -12.72 12.68 13.24
N PRO A 37 -13.41 13.56 12.49
CA PRO A 37 -13.28 15.02 12.63
C PRO A 37 -13.49 15.54 14.07
N ASP A 38 -14.47 14.99 14.78
CA ASP A 38 -14.85 15.44 16.13
C ASP A 38 -14.05 14.76 17.25
N SER A 39 -13.40 13.64 16.94
CA SER A 39 -12.72 12.77 17.91
C SER A 39 -11.42 13.38 18.46
N LEU A 40 -10.80 14.31 17.73
CA LEU A 40 -9.53 14.93 18.14
C LEU A 40 -9.69 16.03 19.19
N SER A 41 -10.88 16.63 19.30
CA SER A 41 -11.14 17.78 20.18
C SER A 41 -11.11 17.42 21.67
N GLN A 42 -11.49 16.19 22.02
CA GLN A 42 -11.56 15.71 23.40
C GLN A 42 -10.33 14.88 23.82
N LYS A 43 -9.35 14.69 22.92
CA LYS A 43 -8.19 13.85 23.19
C LYS A 43 -7.04 14.63 23.83
N PRO A 44 -6.33 14.01 24.78
CA PRO A 44 -5.14 14.61 25.36
C PRO A 44 -4.05 14.79 24.29
N VAL A 45 -3.48 15.99 24.23
CA VAL A 45 -2.41 16.37 23.31
C VAL A 45 -1.05 16.06 23.94
N TYR A 46 -0.17 15.45 23.17
CA TYR A 46 1.22 15.17 23.51
C TYR A 46 2.14 15.68 22.40
N PHE A 47 3.44 15.74 22.68
CA PHE A 47 4.45 16.16 21.71
C PHE A 47 5.58 15.14 21.63
N THR A 48 6.09 14.88 20.43
CA THR A 48 7.26 14.01 20.28
C THR A 48 8.50 14.67 20.88
N LYS A 49 9.37 13.88 21.51
CA LYS A 49 10.50 14.41 22.27
C LYS A 49 11.44 15.30 21.46
N VAL A 50 11.77 14.90 20.22
CA VAL A 50 12.81 15.58 19.43
C VAL A 50 12.22 16.66 18.52
N LEU A 51 11.31 16.29 17.63
CA LEU A 51 10.74 17.21 16.64
C LEU A 51 9.54 18.00 17.16
N HIS A 52 9.12 17.79 18.41
CA HIS A 52 7.97 18.46 19.02
C HIS A 52 6.69 18.40 18.18
N ARG A 53 6.48 17.29 17.45
CA ARG A 53 5.27 17.10 16.63
C ARG A 53 4.09 16.88 17.55
N LYS A 54 3.00 17.63 17.34
CA LYS A 54 1.72 17.42 18.00
C LYS A 54 1.19 16.02 17.66
N VAL A 55 0.84 15.25 18.68
CA VAL A 55 0.25 13.90 18.56
C VAL A 55 -0.83 13.74 19.61
N TYR A 56 -1.77 12.81 19.38
CA TYR A 56 -2.91 12.59 20.26
C TYR A 56 -2.74 11.29 21.07
N GLY A 57 -3.10 11.33 22.35
CA GLY A 57 -3.18 10.14 23.19
C GLY A 57 -4.48 9.38 22.96
N SER A 58 -4.51 8.11 23.36
CA SER A 58 -5.69 7.23 23.29
C SER A 58 -6.18 6.99 21.84
N GLY A 59 -5.83 5.83 21.28
CA GLY A 59 -6.22 5.44 19.91
C GLY A 59 -5.17 4.68 19.11
N GLY A 60 -3.99 4.42 19.69
CA GLY A 60 -2.90 3.72 18.99
C GLY A 60 -1.86 4.65 18.34
N ILE A 61 -1.19 4.13 17.31
CA ILE A 61 -0.30 4.90 16.43
C ILE A 61 -1.05 5.14 15.13
N SER A 62 -1.48 6.37 14.90
CA SER A 62 -2.07 6.77 13.61
C SER A 62 -0.97 6.92 12.56
N PRO A 63 -1.18 6.38 11.35
CA PRO A 63 -0.23 6.58 10.26
C PRO A 63 -0.29 8.03 9.76
N ASP A 64 0.88 8.59 9.40
CA ASP A 64 0.99 9.93 8.82
C ASP A 64 0.44 9.99 7.36
N VAL A 65 0.27 8.83 6.72
CA VAL A 65 -0.30 8.66 5.36
C VAL A 65 -1.17 7.41 5.37
N THR A 66 -2.44 7.56 4.97
CA THR A 66 -3.36 6.44 4.77
C THR A 66 -3.48 6.12 3.29
N LEU A 67 -3.53 4.82 2.98
CA LEU A 67 -3.84 4.34 1.64
C LEU A 67 -5.23 3.72 1.66
N LYS A 68 -5.97 3.88 0.56
CA LYS A 68 -7.22 3.17 0.39
C LYS A 68 -6.90 1.69 0.20
N VAL A 69 -7.57 0.83 0.96
CA VAL A 69 -7.46 -0.61 0.81
C VAL A 69 -7.82 -0.99 -0.63
N ASP A 70 -6.91 -1.70 -1.29
CA ASP A 70 -7.19 -2.28 -2.60
C ASP A 70 -8.23 -3.40 -2.41
N SER A 71 -9.34 -3.29 -3.12
CA SER A 71 -10.43 -4.26 -3.02
C SER A 71 -10.85 -4.69 -4.41
N LEU A 72 -10.74 -5.99 -4.64
CA LEU A 72 -11.18 -6.59 -5.89
C LEU A 72 -12.70 -6.58 -5.96
N ASN A 73 -13.27 -6.21 -7.10
CA ASN A 73 -14.69 -6.37 -7.37
C ASN A 73 -15.07 -7.84 -7.61
N THR A 74 -16.37 -8.14 -7.70
CA THR A 74 -16.86 -9.53 -7.87
C THR A 74 -16.30 -10.22 -9.11
N PHE A 75 -16.15 -9.48 -10.21
CA PHE A 75 -15.58 -10.02 -11.44
C PHE A 75 -14.07 -10.31 -11.28
N GLU A 76 -13.31 -9.36 -10.75
CA GLU A 76 -11.86 -9.51 -10.52
C GLU A 76 -11.54 -10.68 -9.59
N ARG A 77 -12.35 -10.92 -8.56
CA ARG A 77 -12.19 -12.08 -7.66
C ARG A 77 -12.32 -13.42 -8.37
N ARG A 78 -13.06 -13.49 -9.49
CA ARG A 78 -13.20 -14.70 -10.31
C ARG A 78 -12.01 -14.91 -11.24
N LEU A 79 -11.18 -13.89 -11.49
CA LEU A 79 -9.98 -13.98 -12.32
C LEU A 79 -8.84 -14.62 -11.54
N SER A 80 -8.86 -15.95 -11.43
CA SER A 80 -7.82 -16.70 -10.71
C SER A 80 -6.43 -16.56 -11.37
N LYS A 81 -5.37 -16.61 -10.55
CA LYS A 81 -3.97 -16.64 -11.03
C LYS A 81 -3.71 -17.76 -12.04
N ARG A 82 -4.43 -18.89 -11.93
CA ARG A 82 -4.35 -20.00 -12.87
C ARG A 82 -4.76 -19.60 -14.28
N LEU A 83 -5.81 -18.78 -14.44
CA LEU A 83 -6.27 -18.31 -15.76
C LEU A 83 -5.18 -17.48 -16.44
N PHE A 84 -4.54 -16.57 -15.70
CA PHE A 84 -3.44 -15.76 -16.22
C PHE A 84 -2.20 -16.60 -16.55
N PHE A 85 -1.84 -17.56 -15.69
CA PHE A 85 -0.70 -18.45 -15.93
C PHE A 85 -0.90 -19.32 -17.18
N GLU A 86 -2.09 -19.93 -17.34
CA GLU A 86 -2.42 -20.73 -18.53
C GLU A 86 -2.38 -19.88 -19.81
N PHE A 87 -2.97 -18.68 -19.78
CA PHE A 87 -2.90 -17.76 -20.92
C PHE A 87 -1.47 -17.32 -21.23
N ALA A 88 -0.69 -16.97 -20.21
CA ALA A 88 0.71 -16.60 -20.35
C ALA A 88 1.55 -17.74 -20.92
N SER A 89 1.30 -18.97 -20.50
CA SER A 89 2.03 -20.15 -21.01
C SER A 89 1.85 -20.33 -22.52
N ARG A 90 0.69 -19.96 -23.06
CA ARG A 90 0.38 -20.05 -24.51
C ARG A 90 0.92 -18.86 -25.31
N HIS A 91 0.97 -17.66 -24.72
CA HIS A 91 1.15 -16.42 -25.49
C HIS A 91 2.35 -15.55 -25.07
N ALA A 92 3.06 -15.86 -23.99
CA ALA A 92 4.17 -15.03 -23.51
C ALA A 92 5.22 -14.81 -24.61
N ALA A 93 5.64 -15.86 -25.32
CA ALA A 93 6.64 -15.76 -26.37
C ALA A 93 6.25 -14.77 -27.49
N GLU A 94 4.96 -14.72 -27.85
CA GLU A 94 4.44 -13.77 -28.84
C GLU A 94 4.53 -12.33 -28.32
N PHE A 95 4.05 -12.10 -27.10
CA PHE A 95 3.93 -10.75 -26.55
C PHE A 95 5.23 -10.18 -25.98
N THR A 96 6.21 -11.03 -25.68
CA THR A 96 7.54 -10.61 -25.19
C THR A 96 8.61 -10.64 -26.28
N ARG A 97 8.28 -10.97 -27.54
CA ARG A 97 9.27 -11.17 -28.62
C ARG A 97 10.21 -9.98 -28.84
N ASN A 98 9.71 -8.77 -28.70
CA ASN A 98 10.47 -7.53 -28.91
C ASN A 98 11.29 -7.10 -27.68
N TYR A 99 11.29 -7.91 -26.62
CA TYR A 99 11.99 -7.64 -25.37
C TYR A 99 12.96 -8.79 -25.10
N PRO A 100 14.20 -8.71 -25.63
CA PRO A 100 15.19 -9.77 -25.42
C PRO A 100 15.60 -9.86 -23.95
N GLU A 101 15.79 -8.70 -23.30
CA GLU A 101 16.20 -8.57 -21.91
C GLU A 101 15.02 -8.21 -21.00
N PHE A 102 15.08 -8.67 -19.74
CA PHE A 102 14.01 -8.45 -18.77
C PHE A 102 13.84 -6.97 -18.41
N GLU A 103 14.92 -6.19 -18.33
CA GLU A 103 14.90 -4.79 -17.97
C GLU A 103 14.10 -3.98 -19.00
N SER A 104 14.33 -4.22 -20.29
CA SER A 104 13.57 -3.61 -21.39
C SER A 104 12.08 -3.92 -21.30
N TYR A 105 11.73 -5.15 -20.89
CA TYR A 105 10.36 -5.57 -20.67
C TYR A 105 9.73 -4.87 -19.45
N LEU A 106 10.45 -4.85 -18.33
CA LEU A 106 10.00 -4.27 -17.07
C LEU A 106 9.66 -2.78 -17.27
N GLU A 107 10.52 -2.04 -17.97
CA GLU A 107 10.36 -0.61 -18.20
C GLU A 107 9.27 -0.29 -19.23
N ALA A 108 9.30 -0.95 -20.39
CA ALA A 108 8.52 -0.49 -21.55
C ALA A 108 7.28 -1.33 -21.87
N TYR A 109 7.23 -2.61 -21.49
CA TYR A 109 6.11 -3.46 -21.89
C TYR A 109 4.80 -3.06 -21.21
N LYS A 110 3.75 -2.95 -22.01
CA LYS A 110 2.35 -2.78 -21.58
C LYS A 110 1.48 -3.69 -22.44
N PRO A 111 0.70 -4.63 -21.87
CA PRO A 111 -0.27 -5.39 -22.66
C PRO A 111 -1.17 -4.47 -23.50
N GLY A 112 -1.08 -4.61 -24.81
CA GLY A 112 -1.85 -3.82 -25.77
C GLY A 112 -3.24 -4.40 -26.05
N ARG A 113 -4.02 -3.73 -26.90
CA ARG A 113 -5.40 -4.13 -27.27
C ARG A 113 -5.50 -5.57 -27.74
N LYS A 114 -4.50 -6.07 -28.48
CA LYS A 114 -4.46 -7.46 -28.95
C LYS A 114 -4.45 -8.45 -27.80
N ALA A 115 -3.55 -8.27 -26.84
CA ALA A 115 -3.40 -9.17 -25.69
C ALA A 115 -4.67 -9.15 -24.82
N ILE A 116 -5.24 -7.98 -24.58
CA ILE A 116 -6.50 -7.81 -23.85
C ILE A 116 -7.66 -8.50 -24.57
N SER A 117 -7.83 -8.30 -25.88
CA SER A 117 -8.89 -8.96 -26.64
C SER A 117 -8.74 -10.48 -26.62
N MET A 118 -7.53 -11.00 -26.84
CA MET A 118 -7.27 -12.44 -26.79
C MET A 118 -7.54 -13.02 -25.41
N PHE A 119 -7.22 -12.30 -24.34
CA PHE A 119 -7.55 -12.74 -22.99
C PHE A 119 -9.05 -12.77 -22.75
N LYS A 120 -9.80 -11.77 -23.26
CA LYS A 120 -11.28 -11.77 -23.21
C LYS A 120 -11.87 -13.00 -23.88
N ASP A 121 -11.38 -13.36 -25.06
CA ASP A 121 -11.86 -14.53 -25.79
C ASP A 121 -11.46 -15.84 -25.10
N TYR A 122 -10.26 -15.90 -24.53
CA TYR A 122 -9.82 -17.01 -23.68
C TYR A 122 -10.72 -17.19 -22.44
N LEU A 123 -11.16 -16.11 -21.78
CA LEU A 123 -12.08 -16.23 -20.65
C LEU A 123 -13.44 -16.82 -21.09
N LYS A 124 -13.90 -16.53 -22.32
CA LYS A 124 -15.12 -17.14 -22.88
C LYS A 124 -14.93 -18.61 -23.21
N GLU A 125 -13.76 -19.00 -23.74
CA GLU A 125 -13.38 -20.42 -23.95
C GLU A 125 -13.42 -21.20 -22.63
N LYS A 126 -13.06 -20.55 -21.52
CA LYS A 126 -13.13 -21.10 -20.16
C LYS A 126 -14.52 -21.00 -19.52
N GLU A 127 -15.54 -20.68 -20.31
CA GLU A 127 -16.95 -20.57 -19.88
C GLU A 127 -17.18 -19.57 -18.74
N LEU A 128 -16.29 -18.57 -18.59
CA LEU A 128 -16.45 -17.52 -17.59
C LEU A 128 -17.45 -16.50 -18.11
N THR A 129 -18.59 -16.38 -17.42
CA THR A 129 -19.65 -15.42 -17.76
C THR A 129 -19.34 -14.03 -17.22
N PHE A 130 -19.36 -13.01 -18.07
CA PHE A 130 -19.17 -11.61 -17.70
C PHE A 130 -19.72 -10.68 -18.77
N THR A 131 -20.06 -9.47 -18.38
CA THR A 131 -20.45 -8.37 -19.27
C THR A 131 -19.23 -7.59 -19.74
N ASP A 132 -19.38 -6.87 -20.86
CA ASP A 132 -18.35 -5.95 -21.36
C ASP A 132 -18.01 -4.84 -20.35
N ARG A 133 -18.97 -4.44 -19.53
CA ARG A 133 -18.76 -3.45 -18.48
C ARG A 133 -17.87 -4.00 -17.36
N GLU A 134 -18.13 -5.22 -16.90
CA GLU A 134 -17.33 -5.89 -15.88
C GLU A 134 -15.90 -6.14 -16.37
N TYR A 135 -15.75 -6.59 -17.61
CA TYR A 135 -14.44 -6.79 -18.21
C TYR A 135 -13.64 -5.48 -18.28
N LYS A 136 -14.29 -4.37 -18.68
CA LYS A 136 -13.67 -3.04 -18.70
C LYS A 136 -13.30 -2.55 -17.31
N SER A 137 -14.12 -2.81 -16.29
CA SER A 137 -13.78 -2.41 -14.91
C SER A 137 -12.55 -3.14 -14.37
N GLY A 138 -12.32 -4.39 -14.79
CA GLY A 138 -11.13 -5.18 -14.39
C GLY A 138 -9.87 -4.92 -15.23
N ALA A 139 -9.86 -3.92 -16.12
CA ALA A 139 -8.77 -3.74 -17.09
C ALA A 139 -7.40 -3.51 -16.43
N GLU A 140 -7.35 -2.77 -15.32
CA GLU A 140 -6.09 -2.52 -14.61
C GLU A 140 -5.51 -3.81 -14.02
N LEU A 141 -6.33 -4.60 -13.32
CA LEU A 141 -5.91 -5.89 -12.79
C LEU A 141 -5.44 -6.82 -13.90
N ILE A 142 -6.23 -6.96 -14.96
CA ILE A 142 -5.91 -7.81 -16.11
C ILE A 142 -4.55 -7.41 -16.69
N TRP A 143 -4.33 -6.11 -16.90
CA TRP A 143 -3.07 -5.58 -17.42
C TRP A 143 -1.87 -5.91 -16.52
N LYS A 144 -2.01 -5.69 -15.21
CA LYS A 144 -0.96 -5.99 -14.21
C LYS A 144 -0.64 -7.49 -14.18
N GLU A 145 -1.66 -8.33 -14.04
CA GLU A 145 -1.50 -9.78 -13.94
C GLU A 145 -0.97 -10.41 -15.23
N MET A 146 -1.37 -9.90 -16.40
CA MET A 146 -0.80 -10.33 -17.68
C MET A 146 0.69 -9.98 -17.77
N LYS A 147 1.08 -8.73 -17.46
CA LYS A 147 2.50 -8.32 -17.47
C LYS A 147 3.33 -9.19 -16.51
N ARG A 148 2.81 -9.44 -15.32
CA ARG A 148 3.45 -10.30 -14.32
C ARG A 148 3.63 -11.74 -14.81
N HIS A 149 2.58 -12.37 -15.34
CA HIS A 149 2.64 -13.77 -15.73
C HIS A 149 3.43 -13.99 -17.02
N PHE A 150 3.41 -13.06 -17.98
CA PHE A 150 4.32 -13.11 -19.12
C PHE A 150 5.78 -13.02 -18.66
N ALA A 151 6.10 -12.14 -17.71
CA ALA A 151 7.44 -12.10 -17.13
C ALA A 151 7.82 -13.42 -16.43
N GLN A 152 6.86 -14.02 -15.71
CA GLN A 152 7.05 -15.31 -15.05
C GLN A 152 7.43 -16.42 -16.04
N ILE A 153 6.71 -16.52 -17.16
CA ILE A 153 6.97 -17.54 -18.18
C ILE A 153 8.32 -17.32 -18.86
N ARG A 154 8.69 -16.06 -19.13
CA ARG A 154 9.88 -15.75 -19.94
C ARG A 154 11.18 -15.67 -19.15
N TRP A 155 11.14 -15.18 -17.91
CA TRP A 155 12.33 -14.93 -17.05
C TRP A 155 12.18 -15.48 -15.62
N GLY A 156 11.10 -16.20 -15.31
CA GLY A 156 10.92 -16.89 -14.04
C GLY A 156 10.31 -16.06 -12.91
N SER A 157 10.12 -16.71 -11.76
CA SER A 157 9.38 -16.14 -10.62
C SER A 157 9.98 -14.87 -10.04
N ARG A 158 11.31 -14.72 -10.09
CA ARG A 158 11.99 -13.49 -9.61
C ARG A 158 11.60 -12.28 -10.45
N ALA A 159 11.56 -12.43 -11.78
CA ALA A 159 11.12 -11.38 -12.69
C ALA A 159 9.65 -11.01 -12.45
N ALA A 160 8.79 -12.01 -12.25
CA ALA A 160 7.38 -11.78 -11.91
C ALA A 160 7.22 -11.00 -10.59
N GLY A 161 8.06 -11.30 -9.59
CA GLY A 161 8.10 -10.56 -8.32
C GLY A 161 8.50 -9.10 -8.50
N GLN A 162 9.52 -8.82 -9.33
CA GLN A 162 9.94 -7.45 -9.64
C GLN A 162 8.84 -6.66 -10.37
N VAL A 163 8.18 -7.28 -11.34
CA VAL A 163 7.02 -6.68 -12.01
C VAL A 163 5.92 -6.36 -11.00
N HIS A 164 5.59 -7.30 -10.12
CA HIS A 164 4.56 -7.10 -9.09
C HIS A 164 4.88 -5.90 -8.19
N VAL A 165 6.10 -5.83 -7.65
CA VAL A 165 6.56 -4.71 -6.81
C VAL A 165 6.54 -3.38 -7.57
N SER A 166 6.94 -3.37 -8.84
CA SER A 166 6.90 -2.15 -9.67
C SER A 166 5.49 -1.62 -9.92
N GLN A 167 4.47 -2.47 -9.83
CA GLN A 167 3.07 -2.13 -10.07
C GLN A 167 2.25 -1.95 -8.78
N ASP A 168 2.86 -2.23 -7.64
CA ASP A 168 2.22 -2.18 -6.33
C ASP A 168 2.01 -0.73 -5.89
N SER A 169 0.76 -0.36 -5.59
CA SER A 169 0.41 1.02 -5.29
C SER A 169 0.98 1.49 -3.95
N GLU A 170 1.17 0.60 -2.98
CA GLU A 170 1.75 0.90 -1.67
C GLU A 170 3.25 1.15 -1.80
N VAL A 171 3.94 0.32 -2.58
CA VAL A 171 5.37 0.52 -2.89
C VAL A 171 5.58 1.85 -3.61
N GLN A 172 4.79 2.13 -4.66
CA GLN A 172 4.91 3.38 -5.40
C GLN A 172 4.64 4.60 -4.52
N ARG A 173 3.64 4.55 -3.63
CA ARG A 173 3.40 5.65 -2.68
C ARG A 173 4.53 5.79 -1.68
N SER A 174 5.07 4.68 -1.18
CA SER A 174 6.17 4.69 -0.21
C SER A 174 7.42 5.32 -0.80
N LEU A 175 7.76 5.00 -2.05
CA LEU A 175 8.89 5.61 -2.76
C LEU A 175 8.75 7.13 -2.89
N ALA A 176 7.53 7.63 -3.11
CA ALA A 176 7.27 9.07 -3.18
C ALA A 176 7.46 9.80 -1.83
N LEU A 177 7.55 9.08 -0.70
CA LEU A 177 7.72 9.66 0.64
C LEU A 177 9.18 9.75 1.10
N PHE A 178 10.15 9.26 0.31
CA PHE A 178 11.56 9.25 0.72
C PHE A 178 12.12 10.67 0.94
N SER A 179 11.76 11.64 0.10
CA SER A 179 12.17 13.04 0.30
C SER A 179 11.65 13.63 1.62
N ARG A 180 10.43 13.27 2.02
CA ARG A 180 9.87 13.65 3.34
C ARG A 180 10.61 12.95 4.47
N ALA A 181 10.98 11.68 4.31
CA ALA A 181 11.76 10.93 5.30
C ALA A 181 13.16 11.54 5.49
N GLU A 182 13.85 11.88 4.39
CA GLU A 182 15.14 12.56 4.41
C GLU A 182 15.06 13.90 5.15
N LYS A 183 14.04 14.71 4.86
CA LYS A 183 13.82 15.97 5.57
C LYS A 183 13.63 15.77 7.08
N LEU A 184 12.79 14.80 7.49
CA LEU A 184 12.59 14.49 8.91
C LEU A 184 13.88 14.05 9.61
N LEU A 185 14.75 13.32 8.89
CA LEU A 185 16.06 12.91 9.41
C LEU A 185 17.02 14.11 9.54
N ALA A 186 17.03 15.01 8.55
CA ALA A 186 17.84 16.23 8.57
C ALA A 186 17.43 17.16 9.72
N ASP A 187 16.13 17.41 9.89
CA ASP A 187 15.57 18.24 10.97
C ASP A 187 15.97 17.67 12.34
N ARG A 188 15.88 16.35 12.51
CA ARG A 188 16.30 15.66 13.75
C ARG A 188 17.79 15.86 14.03
N THR A 189 18.63 15.70 13.01
CA THR A 189 20.09 15.79 13.12
C THR A 189 20.53 17.22 13.46
N TYR A 190 19.88 18.22 12.86
CA TYR A 190 20.12 19.63 13.14
C TYR A 190 19.90 19.96 14.62
N ILE A 191 18.81 19.47 15.22
CA ILE A 191 18.51 19.67 16.66
C ILE A 191 19.58 19.03 17.54
N PHE A 192 19.94 17.78 17.25
CA PHE A 192 20.93 17.03 18.01
C PHE A 192 22.30 17.73 18.01
N ASN A 193 22.75 18.20 16.84
CA ASN A 193 24.06 18.85 16.69
C ASN A 193 24.17 20.21 17.40
N ARG A 194 23.04 20.86 17.70
CA ARG A 194 23.02 22.11 18.50
C ARG A 194 22.95 21.87 20.01
N GLY A 195 23.04 20.62 20.46
CA GLY A 195 22.85 20.26 21.87
C GLY A 195 21.43 20.53 22.38
N GLN A 196 20.48 20.79 21.48
CA GLN A 196 19.08 21.01 21.82
C GLN A 196 18.38 19.64 21.93
N THR A 197 17.53 19.49 22.95
CA THR A 197 16.75 18.26 23.12
C THR A 197 15.43 18.29 22.36
N HIS A 198 15.01 19.47 21.88
CA HIS A 198 13.76 19.72 21.16
C HIS A 198 13.82 21.02 20.31
N LEU A 199 12.93 21.18 19.33
CA LEU A 199 12.70 22.46 18.63
C LEU A 199 12.07 23.51 19.57
N PRO A 200 12.46 24.79 19.49
CA PRO A 200 11.75 25.86 20.19
C PRO A 200 10.30 25.96 19.68
N ASP A 201 9.36 26.23 20.59
CA ASP A 201 7.94 26.31 20.27
C ASP A 201 7.68 27.34 19.16
N PRO A 202 7.09 26.96 18.01
CA PRO A 202 6.79 27.89 16.93
C PRO A 202 5.80 28.99 17.31
N THR A 203 5.10 28.87 18.45
CA THR A 203 4.15 29.88 18.94
C THR A 203 4.77 30.91 19.89
N GLY A 204 6.05 30.78 20.24
CA GLY A 204 6.75 31.77 21.08
C GLY A 204 6.23 31.89 22.51
N GLN A 205 5.31 31.02 22.95
CA GLN A 205 4.87 30.99 24.33
C GLN A 205 5.87 30.19 25.15
N VAL A 206 6.80 30.91 25.76
CA VAL A 206 7.66 30.41 26.83
C VAL A 206 6.76 29.88 27.96
N ARG A 207 6.97 28.63 28.36
CA ARG A 207 6.54 28.15 29.69
C ARG A 207 7.66 28.41 30.69
#